data_AF-A0A1M6UKI5-F1
#
_entry.id   AF-A0A1M6UKI5-F1
#
_cell.length_a   1.000
_cell.length_b   1.000
_cell.length_c   1.000
_cell.angle_alpha   90.00
_cell.angle_beta   90.00
_cell.angle_gamma   90.00
#
_symmetry.space_group_name_H-M   'P 1'
#
loop_
_entity.id
_entity.type
_entity.pdbx_description
1 polymer ?
#
loop_
_entity_poly.entity_id
_entity_poly.type
_entity_poly.pdbx_seq_one_letter_code
_entity_poly.pdbx_strand_id
1 'polypeptide(L)'
;MRSEELQDVIRMAVNMAAMGIFCVILFFLSITARHLYNREAMITNQGELLRNEAADYLFEHGERVSGNDIVEFILKYDNKYDYYITINEKIYPITNELYLSYLKNPGTVEFPTILWTQDYLVNHVMKDNIYDNFLVTIDKSKLRKIYRFKAY
;
A
#
# COMPACT_ATOMS: atom_id res chain seq x y z
N MET A 1 -62.46 28.90 -15.55
CA MET A 1 -61.17 28.23 -15.77
C MET A 1 -61.40 27.15 -16.79
N ARG A 2 -60.69 27.18 -17.93
CA ARG A 2 -60.93 26.26 -19.05
C ARG A 2 -60.41 24.87 -18.63
N SER A 3 -61.09 23.78 -18.99
CA SER A 3 -60.73 22.42 -18.53
C SER A 3 -59.29 22.02 -18.88
N GLU A 4 -58.75 22.59 -19.94
CA GLU A 4 -57.36 22.41 -20.41
C GLU A 4 -56.35 23.03 -19.42
N GLU A 5 -56.63 24.22 -18.89
CA GLU A 5 -55.75 24.88 -17.90
C GLU A 5 -55.70 24.10 -16.58
N LEU A 6 -56.83 23.51 -16.18
CA LEU A 6 -56.90 22.68 -14.98
C LEU A 6 -56.09 21.38 -15.14
N GLN A 7 -56.15 20.75 -16.33
CA GLN A 7 -55.35 19.56 -16.63
C GLN A 7 -53.85 19.85 -16.64
N ASP A 8 -53.44 21.00 -17.18
CA ASP A 8 -52.02 21.40 -17.19
C ASP A 8 -51.48 21.68 -15.78
N VAL A 9 -52.27 22.34 -14.92
CA VAL A 9 -51.88 22.57 -13.52
C VAL A 9 -51.75 21.25 -12.76
N ILE A 10 -52.68 20.31 -12.95
CA ILE A 10 -52.62 18.99 -12.31
C ILE A 10 -51.38 18.22 -12.80
N ARG A 11 -51.10 18.23 -14.10
CA ARG A 11 -49.93 17.55 -14.68
C ARG A 11 -48.61 18.14 -14.17
N MET A 12 -48.54 19.46 -14.03
CA MET A 12 -47.39 20.15 -13.46
C MET A 12 -47.18 19.78 -12.00
N ALA A 13 -48.25 19.75 -11.19
CA ALA A 13 -48.19 19.34 -9.79
C ALA A 13 -47.72 17.88 -9.62
N VAL A 14 -48.20 16.96 -10.46
CA VAL A 14 -47.77 15.55 -10.45
C VAL A 14 -46.28 15.42 -10.82
N ASN A 15 -45.82 16.15 -11.85
CA ASN A 15 -44.40 16.13 -12.23
C ASN A 15 -43.50 16.70 -11.14
N MET A 16 -43.93 17.77 -10.46
CA MET A 16 -43.20 18.33 -9.31
C MET A 16 -43.14 17.35 -8.14
N ALA A 17 -44.24 16.67 -7.82
CA ALA A 17 -44.26 15.64 -6.78
C ALA A 17 -43.34 14.45 -7.13
N ALA A 18 -43.37 13.99 -8.38
CA ALA A 18 -42.50 12.91 -8.87
C ALA A 18 -41.01 13.30 -8.79
N MET A 19 -40.67 14.53 -9.18
CA MET A 19 -39.30 15.05 -9.06
C MET A 19 -38.86 15.14 -7.60
N GLY A 20 -39.74 15.56 -6.69
CA GLY A 20 -39.48 15.58 -5.25
C GLY A 20 -39.15 14.19 -4.71
N ILE A 21 -39.96 13.17 -5.06
CA ILE A 21 -39.72 11.78 -4.66
C ILE A 21 -38.38 11.28 -5.22
N PHE A 22 -38.07 11.59 -6.48
CA PHE A 22 -36.81 11.20 -7.11
C PHE A 22 -35.60 11.81 -6.40
N CYS A 23 -35.65 13.11 -6.05
CA CYS A 23 -34.59 13.76 -5.30
C CYS A 23 -34.38 13.14 -3.91
N VAL A 24 -35.47 12.77 -3.21
CA VAL A 24 -35.38 12.08 -1.91
C VAL A 24 -34.69 10.73 -2.06
N ILE A 25 -35.03 9.95 -3.08
CA ILE A 25 -34.39 8.65 -3.36
C ILE A 25 -32.89 8.82 -3.63
N LEU A 26 -32.52 9.78 -4.49
CA LEU A 26 -31.11 10.07 -4.77
C LEU A 26 -30.33 10.51 -3.53
N PHE A 27 -30.96 11.29 -2.65
CA PHE A 27 -30.35 11.72 -1.41
C PHE A 27 -30.03 10.53 -0.48
N PHE A 28 -30.98 9.61 -0.29
CA PHE A 28 -30.76 8.40 0.52
C PHE A 28 -29.72 7.46 -0.09
N LEU A 29 -29.72 7.29 -1.41
CA LEU A 29 -28.69 6.52 -2.12
C LEU A 29 -27.30 7.13 -1.93
N SER A 30 -27.18 8.45 -2.02
CA SER A 30 -25.90 9.17 -1.86
C SER A 30 -25.34 9.02 -0.44
N ILE A 31 -26.19 9.12 0.58
CA ILE A 31 -25.80 8.89 1.98
C ILE A 31 -25.33 7.44 2.18
N THR A 32 -26.08 6.48 1.65
CA THR A 32 -25.76 5.06 1.79
C THR A 32 -24.44 4.71 1.10
N ALA A 33 -24.23 5.21 -0.12
CA ALA A 33 -22.97 5.05 -0.85
C ALA A 33 -21.78 5.63 -0.08
N ARG A 34 -21.93 6.82 0.51
CA ARG A 34 -20.90 7.43 1.35
C ARG A 34 -20.57 6.59 2.57
N HIS A 35 -21.57 6.01 3.24
CA HIS A 35 -21.33 5.13 4.39
C HIS A 35 -20.62 3.84 4.00
N LEU A 36 -20.98 3.22 2.87
CA LEU A 36 -20.30 2.03 2.36
C LEU A 36 -18.85 2.33 2.02
N TYR A 37 -18.59 3.42 1.29
CA TYR A 37 -17.23 3.85 0.95
C TYR A 37 -16.37 4.10 2.19
N ASN A 38 -16.90 4.84 3.18
CA ASN A 38 -16.17 5.12 4.41
C ASN A 38 -15.90 3.83 5.22
N ARG A 39 -16.83 2.89 5.22
CA ARG A 39 -16.67 1.60 5.91
C ARG A 39 -15.60 0.74 5.24
N GLU A 40 -15.58 0.69 3.92
CA GLU A 40 -14.56 -0.02 3.15
C GLU A 40 -13.17 0.59 3.36
N ALA A 41 -13.05 1.91 3.33
CA ALA A 41 -11.81 2.61 3.63
C ALA A 41 -11.31 2.33 5.06
N MET A 42 -12.23 2.32 6.04
CA MET A 42 -11.89 2.00 7.44
C MET A 42 -11.42 0.56 7.61
N ILE A 43 -12.14 -0.41 7.04
CA ILE A 43 -11.77 -1.83 7.08
C ILE A 43 -10.42 -2.06 6.41
N THR A 44 -10.19 -1.41 5.27
CA THR A 44 -8.92 -1.52 4.53
C THR A 44 -7.76 -0.96 5.36
N ASN A 45 -7.91 0.22 5.94
CA ASN A 45 -6.88 0.82 6.80
C ASN A 45 -6.60 -0.02 8.05
N GLN A 46 -7.63 -0.51 8.74
CA GLN A 46 -7.44 -1.36 9.92
C GLN A 46 -6.80 -2.70 9.55
N GLY A 47 -7.21 -3.30 8.43
CA GLY A 47 -6.60 -4.51 7.91
C GLY A 47 -5.13 -4.33 7.51
N GLU A 48 -4.78 -3.19 6.92
CA GLU A 48 -3.39 -2.86 6.62
C GLU A 48 -2.55 -2.69 7.89
N LEU A 49 -3.07 -2.00 8.91
CA LEU A 49 -2.38 -1.84 10.20
C LEU A 49 -2.08 -3.20 10.85
N LEU A 50 -3.10 -4.06 10.95
CA LEU A 50 -2.95 -5.41 11.51
C LEU A 50 -1.95 -6.27 10.71
N ARG A 51 -1.97 -6.19 9.36
CA ARG A 51 -1.02 -6.92 8.52
C ARG A 51 0.42 -6.40 8.69
N ASN A 52 0.60 -5.09 8.84
CA ASN A 52 1.93 -4.52 9.07
C ASN A 52 2.47 -4.92 10.44
N GLU A 53 1.62 -4.94 11.46
CA GLU A 53 1.99 -5.37 12.81
C GLU A 53 2.27 -6.87 12.88
N ALA A 54 1.48 -7.69 12.18
CA ALA A 54 1.75 -9.12 12.04
C ALA A 54 3.07 -9.39 11.29
N ALA A 55 3.39 -8.59 10.27
CA ALA A 55 4.67 -8.70 9.57
C ALA A 55 5.84 -8.34 10.50
N ASP A 56 5.76 -7.24 11.23
CA ASP A 56 6.78 -6.89 12.24
C ASP A 56 6.99 -8.03 13.24
N TYR A 57 5.90 -8.62 13.74
CA TYR A 57 5.95 -9.74 14.67
C TYR A 57 6.64 -10.97 14.06
N LEU A 58 6.29 -11.34 12.83
CA LEU A 58 6.91 -12.46 12.11
C LEU A 58 8.41 -12.26 11.91
N PHE A 59 8.85 -11.03 11.61
CA PHE A 59 10.27 -10.74 11.42
C PHE A 59 11.05 -10.55 12.73
N GLU A 60 10.44 -9.98 13.78
CA GLU A 60 11.11 -9.82 15.08
C GLU A 60 11.17 -11.13 15.88
N HIS A 61 10.17 -11.99 15.75
CA HIS A 61 9.99 -13.18 16.61
C HIS A 61 10.05 -14.50 15.81
N GLY A 62 10.15 -14.44 14.49
CA GLY A 62 10.39 -15.61 13.65
C GLY A 62 11.79 -16.15 13.89
N GLU A 63 11.88 -17.39 14.36
CA GLU A 63 13.17 -18.04 14.64
C GLU A 63 14.05 -18.23 13.39
N ARG A 64 13.45 -18.17 12.19
CA ARG A 64 14.11 -18.39 10.90
C ARG A 64 13.46 -17.55 9.81
N VAL A 65 14.08 -16.43 9.45
CA VAL A 65 13.71 -15.65 8.28
C VAL A 65 14.65 -16.03 7.14
N SER A 66 14.11 -16.64 6.07
CA SER A 66 14.93 -17.03 4.93
C SER A 66 15.19 -15.85 3.98
N GLY A 67 16.25 -15.94 3.18
CA GLY A 67 16.51 -14.98 2.10
C GLY A 67 15.30 -14.79 1.18
N ASN A 68 14.58 -15.88 0.85
CA ASN A 68 13.37 -15.83 0.04
C ASN A 68 12.24 -15.01 0.70
N ASP A 69 12.03 -15.16 2.02
CA ASP A 69 11.03 -14.39 2.76
C ASP A 69 11.35 -12.90 2.75
N ILE A 70 12.65 -12.55 2.81
CA ILE A 70 13.13 -11.17 2.71
C ILE A 70 12.85 -10.61 1.31
N VAL A 71 13.12 -11.37 0.25
CA VAL A 71 12.82 -10.93 -1.12
C VAL A 71 11.33 -10.68 -1.29
N GLU A 72 10.47 -11.60 -0.88
CA GLU A 72 9.02 -11.44 -0.97
C GLU A 72 8.53 -10.23 -0.16
N PHE A 73 9.08 -10.03 1.04
CA PHE A 73 8.74 -8.90 1.89
C PHE A 73 9.14 -7.56 1.28
N ILE A 74 10.37 -7.45 0.77
CA ILE A 74 10.84 -6.23 0.12
C ILE A 74 10.01 -5.93 -1.11
N LEU A 75 9.70 -6.91 -1.96
CA LEU A 75 8.87 -6.70 -3.16
C LEU A 75 7.46 -6.21 -2.83
N LYS A 76 6.90 -6.68 -1.71
CA LYS A 76 5.54 -6.32 -1.28
C LYS A 76 5.45 -4.95 -0.63
N TYR A 77 6.53 -4.48 0.01
CA TYR A 77 6.56 -3.25 0.80
C TYR A 77 7.67 -2.28 0.37
N ASP A 78 8.19 -2.41 -0.85
CA ASP A 78 9.35 -1.70 -1.41
C ASP A 78 9.31 -0.18 -1.21
N ASN A 79 8.12 0.39 -1.30
CA ASN A 79 7.85 1.81 -1.20
C ASN A 79 7.51 2.29 0.22
N LYS A 80 7.46 1.40 1.23
CA LYS A 80 7.07 1.76 2.61
C LYS A 80 8.26 1.91 3.54
N TYR A 81 9.28 1.05 3.42
CA TYR A 81 10.38 0.97 4.39
C TYR A 81 11.76 1.11 3.74
N ASP A 82 12.77 1.31 4.59
CA ASP A 82 14.16 1.25 4.19
C ASP A 82 14.75 -0.08 4.70
N TYR A 83 15.53 -0.76 3.86
CA TYR A 83 16.08 -2.07 4.15
C TYR A 83 17.60 -2.06 4.03
N TYR A 84 18.28 -2.81 4.89
CA TYR A 84 19.72 -3.02 4.82
C TYR A 84 20.00 -4.51 4.94
N ILE A 85 20.48 -5.11 3.87
CA ILE A 85 20.84 -6.53 3.87
C ILE A 85 22.35 -6.65 4.01
N THR A 86 22.82 -7.42 4.99
CA THR A 86 24.24 -7.65 5.27
C THR A 86 24.57 -9.12 5.02
N ILE A 87 25.43 -9.39 4.03
CA ILE A 87 25.89 -10.73 3.65
C ILE A 87 27.41 -10.66 3.52
N ASN A 88 28.15 -11.55 4.18
CA ASN A 88 29.62 -11.61 4.12
C ASN A 88 30.28 -10.23 4.33
N GLU A 89 29.83 -9.49 5.35
CA GLU A 89 30.29 -8.12 5.69
C GLU A 89 29.94 -7.02 4.68
N LYS A 90 29.36 -7.37 3.53
CA LYS A 90 28.89 -6.40 2.53
C LYS A 90 27.46 -5.97 2.85
N ILE A 91 27.23 -4.66 2.86
CA ILE A 91 25.92 -4.04 3.12
C ILE A 91 25.30 -3.61 1.80
N TYR A 92 24.07 -4.06 1.56
CA TYR A 92 23.22 -3.66 0.45
C TYR A 92 22.13 -2.73 0.98
N PRO A 93 22.28 -1.40 0.84
CA PRO A 93 21.27 -0.44 1.24
C PRO A 93 20.16 -0.36 0.19
N ILE A 94 18.94 -0.64 0.63
CA ILE A 94 17.71 -0.62 -0.16
C ILE A 94 16.84 0.49 0.42
N THR A 95 17.09 1.73 0.00
CA THR A 95 16.41 2.91 0.57
C THR A 95 15.74 3.75 -0.51
N ASN A 96 14.67 4.45 -0.12
CA ASN A 96 13.93 5.28 -1.07
C ASN A 96 14.69 6.58 -1.43
N GLU A 97 15.54 7.09 -0.54
CA GLU A 97 16.43 8.22 -0.88
C GLU A 97 17.39 7.86 -2.02
N LEU A 98 17.87 6.62 -2.06
CA LEU A 98 18.66 6.09 -3.18
C LEU A 98 17.83 6.09 -4.49
N TYR A 99 16.57 5.68 -4.41
CA TYR A 99 15.65 5.67 -5.55
C TYR A 99 15.34 7.09 -6.08
N LEU A 100 15.07 8.04 -5.18
CA LEU A 100 14.79 9.44 -5.53
C LEU A 100 16.01 10.17 -6.10
N SER A 101 17.21 9.86 -5.61
CA SER A 101 18.45 10.42 -6.16
C SER A 101 18.77 9.89 -7.56
N TYR A 102 18.47 8.61 -7.82
CA TYR A 102 18.54 8.02 -9.16
C TYR A 102 17.61 8.72 -10.17
N LEU A 103 16.35 8.97 -9.80
CA LEU A 103 15.39 9.68 -10.68
C LEU A 103 15.86 11.09 -11.08
N LYS A 104 16.66 11.74 -10.22
CA LYS A 104 17.19 13.08 -10.46
C LYS A 104 18.47 13.07 -11.30
N ASN A 105 19.36 12.09 -11.09
CA ASN A 105 20.68 12.03 -11.74
C ASN A 105 21.04 10.60 -12.19
N PRO A 106 20.41 10.08 -13.25
CA PRO A 106 20.53 8.67 -13.67
C PRO A 106 21.95 8.25 -14.10
N GLY A 107 22.84 9.20 -14.43
CA GLY A 107 24.22 8.95 -14.84
C GLY A 107 25.27 8.92 -13.72
N THR A 108 24.88 9.16 -12.46
CA THR A 108 25.81 9.24 -11.31
C THR A 108 25.75 8.04 -10.37
N VAL A 109 24.83 7.10 -10.60
CA VAL A 109 24.65 5.93 -9.75
C VAL A 109 25.19 4.72 -10.51
N GLU A 110 26.26 4.10 -10.01
CA GLU A 110 26.86 2.87 -10.60
C GLU A 110 25.85 1.71 -10.75
N PHE A 111 24.74 1.77 -10.02
CA PHE A 111 23.63 0.82 -10.09
C PHE A 111 22.38 1.57 -10.56
N PRO A 112 22.17 1.68 -11.87
CA PRO A 112 21.02 2.37 -12.39
C PRO A 112 19.75 1.58 -12.01
N THR A 113 18.73 2.27 -11.53
CA THR A 113 17.33 1.85 -11.72
C THR A 113 16.88 0.50 -11.16
N ILE A 114 17.49 -0.05 -10.12
CA ILE A 114 16.91 -1.26 -9.54
C ILE A 114 15.81 -0.83 -8.57
N LEU A 115 14.64 -0.48 -9.13
CA LEU A 115 13.37 -0.94 -8.56
C LEU A 115 13.62 -2.40 -8.23
N TRP A 116 13.77 -2.72 -6.95
CA TRP A 116 14.28 -4.00 -6.45
C TRP A 116 13.52 -5.15 -7.09
N THR A 117 13.97 -5.60 -8.26
CA THR A 117 13.29 -6.64 -9.01
C THR A 117 13.60 -7.93 -8.29
N GLN A 118 12.68 -8.88 -8.39
CA GLN A 118 12.93 -10.22 -7.90
C GLN A 118 14.26 -10.75 -8.45
N ASP A 119 14.56 -10.49 -9.73
CA ASP A 119 15.81 -10.88 -10.37
C ASP A 119 17.05 -10.29 -9.68
N TYR A 120 17.08 -8.98 -9.38
CA TYR A 120 18.22 -8.40 -8.71
C TYR A 120 18.38 -8.89 -7.27
N LEU A 121 17.27 -8.91 -6.51
CA LEU A 121 17.30 -9.37 -5.13
C LEU A 121 17.77 -10.83 -5.05
N VAL A 122 17.31 -11.69 -5.95
CA VAL A 122 17.70 -13.11 -5.98
C VAL A 122 19.11 -13.28 -6.53
N ASN A 123 19.43 -12.73 -7.70
CA ASN A 123 20.66 -13.08 -8.42
C ASN A 123 21.87 -12.21 -8.05
N HIS A 124 21.67 -11.02 -7.48
CA HIS A 124 22.75 -10.10 -7.12
C HIS A 124 22.91 -9.89 -5.62
N VAL A 125 21.82 -9.83 -4.86
CA VAL A 125 21.88 -9.65 -3.40
C VAL A 125 21.96 -11.01 -2.69
N MET A 126 20.97 -11.87 -2.91
CA MET A 126 20.78 -13.13 -2.18
C MET A 126 21.40 -14.35 -2.86
N LYS A 127 22.12 -14.17 -3.98
CA LYS A 127 22.59 -15.21 -4.91
C LYS A 127 22.77 -16.61 -4.33
N ASP A 128 23.72 -16.76 -3.42
CA ASP A 128 24.09 -18.04 -2.80
C ASP A 128 23.48 -18.21 -1.38
N ASN A 129 22.72 -17.21 -0.92
CA ASN A 129 22.18 -17.06 0.44
C ASN A 129 20.64 -17.03 0.46
N ILE A 130 19.96 -17.36 -0.65
CA ILE A 130 18.49 -17.26 -0.76
C ILE A 130 17.76 -18.20 0.22
N TYR A 131 18.39 -19.32 0.57
CA TYR A 131 17.88 -20.30 1.54
C TYR A 131 18.52 -20.16 2.93
N ASP A 132 19.44 -19.22 3.10
CA ASP A 132 20.09 -18.99 4.39
C ASP A 132 19.16 -18.26 5.34
N ASN A 133 19.42 -18.43 6.64
CA ASN A 133 18.69 -17.73 7.68
C ASN A 133 19.34 -16.39 7.97
N PHE A 134 18.51 -15.38 8.20
CA PHE A 134 18.91 -14.03 8.52
C PHE A 134 18.40 -13.63 9.90
N LEU A 135 19.26 -12.97 10.66
CA LEU A 135 18.85 -12.21 11.83
C LEU A 135 18.18 -10.93 11.35
N VAL A 136 17.01 -10.62 11.91
CA VAL A 136 16.28 -9.41 11.56
C VAL A 136 16.24 -8.46 12.75
N THR A 137 16.48 -7.19 12.49
CA THR A 137 16.37 -6.12 13.49
C THR A 137 15.58 -4.97 12.89
N ILE A 138 14.49 -4.59 13.54
CA ILE A 138 13.63 -3.48 13.11
C ILE A 138 13.90 -2.26 13.98
N ASP A 139 14.21 -1.14 13.35
CA ASP A 139 14.30 0.16 14.01
C ASP A 139 13.01 0.94 13.72
N LYS A 140 12.20 1.05 14.78
CA LYS A 140 10.88 1.72 14.79
C LYS A 140 10.98 3.19 15.22
N SER A 141 12.18 3.71 15.51
CA SER A 141 12.36 5.08 16.06
C SER A 141 12.16 6.19 15.01
N LYS A 142 12.28 5.85 13.72
CA LYS A 142 12.13 6.80 12.61
C LYS A 142 10.71 6.77 12.03
N LEU A 143 10.32 7.86 11.38
CA LEU A 143 9.06 8.00 10.62
C LEU A 143 8.83 6.85 9.62
N ARG A 144 9.92 6.36 9.01
CA ARG A 144 9.91 5.11 8.22
C ARG A 144 10.73 4.08 8.97
N LYS A 145 10.13 2.91 9.19
CA LYS A 145 10.82 1.79 9.83
C LYS A 145 12.00 1.36 8.98
N ILE A 146 13.09 0.99 9.65
CA ILE A 146 14.28 0.43 9.00
C ILE A 146 14.39 -1.05 9.37
N TYR A 147 14.40 -1.92 8.37
CA TYR A 147 14.68 -3.35 8.55
C TYR A 147 16.14 -3.65 8.25
N ARG A 148 16.81 -4.35 9.14
CA ARG A 148 18.18 -4.82 8.95
C ARG A 148 18.17 -6.34 8.95
N PHE A 149 18.65 -6.93 7.87
CA PHE A 149 18.79 -8.38 7.70
C PHE A 149 20.26 -8.72 7.69
N LYS A 150 20.70 -9.65 8.55
CA LYS A 150 22.10 -10.08 8.63
C LYS A 150 22.18 -11.60 8.49
N ALA A 151 22.86 -12.08 7.45
CA ALA A 151 23.11 -13.50 7.27
C ALA A 151 23.94 -14.06 8.45
N TYR A 152 23.58 -15.26 8.90
CA TYR A 152 24.28 -16.01 9.94
C TYR A 152 25.46 -16.80 9.40
#